data_AF-A0A7W0Z2H8-F1
#
_entry.id   AF-A0A7W0Z2H8-F1
#
_cell.length_a   1.000
_cell.length_b   1.000
_cell.length_c   1.000
_cell.angle_alpha   90.00
_cell.angle_beta   90.00
_cell.angle_gamma   90.00
#
_symmetry.space_group_name_H-M   'P 1'
#
loop_
_entity.id
_entity.type
_entity.pdbx_description
1 polymer ?
#
loop_
_entity_poly.entity_id
_entity_poly.type
_entity_poly.pdbx_seq_one_letter_code
_entity_poly.pdbx_strand_id
1 'polypeptide(L)'
;MAPTDDAARLVKLGDTDLTVADPREDIRDRTVVDKAGEEIGHVDALLIDDRDTKVRFLQVAAGGFLGIGERRFLLPVDAVIRVDADRVVVDQTRERIVGSPAYDPDLAYDRDYYGGLSGYYGYAPYWGPGYVYPGYPGYVL
;
A
#
# COMPACT_ATOMS: atom_id res chain seq x y z
N MET A 1 27.04 -19.68 -1.72
CA MET A 1 26.56 -18.35 -1.30
C MET A 1 25.08 -18.50 -1.06
N ALA A 2 24.66 -18.66 0.18
CA ALA A 2 23.22 -18.66 0.50
C ALA A 2 22.68 -17.27 0.11
N PRO A 3 21.48 -17.15 -0.49
CA PRO A 3 20.82 -15.86 -0.50
C PRO A 3 20.64 -15.49 0.98
N THR A 4 21.30 -14.42 1.42
CA THR A 4 21.00 -13.83 2.71
C THR A 4 19.52 -13.47 2.68
N ASP A 5 18.79 -14.04 3.63
CA ASP A 5 17.37 -13.86 3.86
C ASP A 5 17.09 -12.44 4.40
N ASP A 6 17.52 -11.43 3.63
CA ASP A 6 17.38 -9.99 3.85
C ASP A 6 16.19 -9.45 3.04
N ALA A 7 15.15 -10.26 2.87
CA ALA A 7 13.87 -9.73 2.40
C ALA A 7 13.36 -8.78 3.50
N ALA A 8 13.03 -7.55 3.12
CA ALA A 8 12.36 -6.64 4.05
C ALA A 8 11.11 -7.31 4.60
N ARG A 9 10.96 -7.28 5.92
CA ARG A 9 9.73 -7.69 6.53
C ARG A 9 8.76 -6.53 6.42
N LEU A 10 7.69 -6.73 5.68
CA LEU A 10 6.59 -5.79 5.68
C LEU A 10 5.70 -6.07 6.88
N VAL A 11 5.55 -5.07 7.74
CA VAL A 11 4.67 -5.12 8.92
C VAL A 11 3.58 -4.09 8.77
N LYS A 12 2.39 -4.34 9.31
CA LYS A 12 1.35 -3.33 9.35
C LYS A 12 1.73 -2.28 10.37
N LEU A 13 1.65 -0.99 10.01
CA LEU A 13 1.98 0.12 10.91
C LEU A 13 1.21 0.04 12.24
N GLY A 14 -0.07 -0.34 12.20
CA GLY A 14 -0.91 -0.51 13.40
C GLY A 14 -0.50 -1.65 14.33
N ASP A 15 0.35 -2.57 13.87
CA ASP A 15 0.91 -3.68 14.66
C ASP A 15 2.30 -3.33 15.23
N THR A 16 2.73 -2.06 15.11
CA THR A 16 4.02 -1.55 15.61
C THR A 16 3.84 -0.41 16.61
N ASP A 17 4.91 -0.05 17.31
CA ASP A 17 4.94 1.14 18.17
C ASP A 17 5.21 2.45 17.39
N LEU A 18 5.29 2.38 16.05
CA LEU A 18 5.52 3.55 15.19
C LEU A 18 4.23 4.31 14.93
N THR A 19 4.34 5.63 14.80
CA THR A 19 3.20 6.51 14.57
C THR A 19 3.56 7.61 13.60
N VAL A 20 2.62 8.02 12.75
CA VAL A 20 2.84 9.19 11.90
C VAL A 20 3.10 10.42 12.76
N ALA A 21 4.26 11.08 12.56
CA ALA A 21 4.69 12.20 13.39
C ALA A 21 3.68 13.37 13.39
N ASP A 22 3.04 13.62 12.25
CA ASP A 22 1.90 14.53 12.15
C ASP A 22 0.61 13.72 11.88
N PRO A 23 -0.31 13.58 12.85
CA PRO A 23 -1.55 12.83 12.66
C PRO A 23 -2.42 13.34 11.50
N ARG A 24 -2.26 14.60 11.09
CA ARG A 24 -2.97 15.15 9.92
C ARG A 24 -2.43 14.65 8.59
N GLU A 25 -1.26 14.02 8.57
CA GLU A 25 -0.68 13.41 7.38
C GLU A 25 -1.09 11.94 7.25
N ASP A 26 -1.54 11.30 8.34
CA ASP A 26 -1.98 9.91 8.33
C ASP A 26 -3.12 9.71 7.32
N ILE A 27 -2.89 8.80 6.36
CA ILE A 27 -3.83 8.55 5.27
C ILE A 27 -4.73 7.35 5.54
N ARG A 28 -4.55 6.66 6.67
CA ARG A 28 -5.51 5.66 7.12
C ARG A 28 -6.89 6.30 7.25
N ASP A 29 -7.91 5.51 6.94
CA ASP A 29 -9.32 5.91 6.85
C ASP A 29 -9.67 6.91 5.74
N ARG A 30 -8.70 7.43 4.96
CA ARG A 30 -9.00 8.31 3.81
C ARG A 30 -9.59 7.52 2.64
N THR A 31 -10.47 8.19 1.89
CA THR A 31 -11.08 7.63 0.70
C THR A 31 -10.05 7.47 -0.42
N VAL A 32 -9.98 6.28 -1.00
CA VAL A 32 -9.16 6.01 -2.19
C VAL A 32 -10.01 6.29 -3.42
N VAL A 33 -9.52 7.18 -4.29
CA VAL A 33 -10.17 7.52 -5.56
C VAL A 33 -9.20 7.34 -6.72
N ASP A 34 -9.73 7.03 -7.90
CA ASP A 34 -8.95 7.02 -9.12
C ASP A 34 -8.67 8.46 -9.64
N LYS A 35 -7.97 8.56 -10.78
CA LYS A 35 -7.69 9.85 -11.45
C LYS A 35 -8.95 10.63 -11.88
N ALA A 36 -10.06 9.95 -12.14
CA ALA A 36 -11.34 10.57 -12.51
C ALA A 36 -12.16 10.99 -11.27
N GLY A 37 -11.71 10.62 -10.07
CA GLY A 37 -12.42 10.87 -8.82
C GLY A 37 -13.47 9.82 -8.49
N GLU A 38 -13.47 8.68 -9.19
CA GLU A 38 -14.32 7.54 -8.83
C GLU A 38 -13.83 6.92 -7.52
N GLU A 39 -14.77 6.69 -6.60
CA GLU A 39 -14.47 6.05 -5.32
C GLU A 39 -14.19 4.55 -5.49
N ILE A 40 -13.05 4.12 -4.95
CA ILE A 40 -12.62 2.73 -4.96
C ILE A 40 -12.92 2.09 -3.60
N GLY A 41 -12.61 2.79 -2.51
CA GLY A 41 -12.73 2.30 -1.15
C GLY A 41 -12.01 3.23 -0.18
N HIS A 42 -11.36 2.69 0.84
CA HIS A 42 -10.57 3.46 1.79
C HIS A 42 -9.28 2.75 2.20
N VAL A 43 -8.33 3.51 2.74
CA VAL A 43 -7.08 2.94 3.28
C VAL A 43 -7.35 2.33 4.66
N ASP A 44 -7.32 1.00 4.74
CA ASP A 44 -7.54 0.23 5.98
C ASP A 44 -6.23 0.09 6.79
N ALA A 45 -5.08 -0.09 6.12
CA ALA A 45 -3.79 -0.14 6.80
C ALA A 45 -2.63 0.29 5.88
N LEU A 46 -1.46 0.49 6.48
CA LEU A 46 -0.21 0.76 5.79
C LEU A 46 0.77 -0.35 6.12
N LEU A 47 1.42 -0.91 5.10
CA LEU A 47 2.51 -1.87 5.28
C LEU A 47 3.83 -1.13 5.15
N ILE A 48 4.67 -1.24 6.17
CA ILE A 48 5.96 -0.55 6.28
C ILE A 48 7.11 -1.56 6.20
N ASP A 49 8.21 -1.14 5.56
CA ASP A 49 9.50 -1.83 5.64
C ASP A 49 10.13 -1.48 6.99
N ASP A 50 10.31 -2.47 7.86
CA ASP A 50 10.81 -2.27 9.22
C ASP A 50 12.29 -1.85 9.30
N ARG A 51 13.02 -1.90 8.18
CA ARG A 51 14.45 -1.52 8.13
C ARG A 51 14.66 -0.05 7.86
N ASP A 52 13.85 0.54 6.97
CA ASP A 52 13.96 1.96 6.60
C ASP A 52 12.72 2.77 6.96
N THR A 53 11.75 2.15 7.63
CA THR A 53 10.53 2.79 8.15
C THR A 53 9.74 3.52 7.06
N LYS A 54 9.69 2.95 5.85
CA LYS A 54 8.91 3.50 4.73
C LYS A 54 7.70 2.65 4.43
N VAL A 55 6.58 3.32 4.13
CA VAL A 55 5.38 2.65 3.61
C VAL A 55 5.68 2.07 2.23
N ARG A 56 5.44 0.78 2.03
CA ARG A 56 5.63 0.12 0.73
C ARG A 56 4.32 -0.19 0.04
N PHE A 57 3.28 -0.50 0.82
CA PHE A 57 1.96 -0.80 0.30
C PHE A 57 0.87 -0.16 1.16
N LEU A 58 -0.20 0.26 0.50
CA LEU A 58 -1.46 0.59 1.13
C LEU A 58 -2.33 -0.67 1.11
N GLN A 59 -2.91 -1.03 2.24
CA GLN A 59 -4.02 -1.97 2.30
C GLN A 59 -5.31 -1.21 2.06
N VAL A 60 -5.96 -1.47 0.93
CA VAL A 60 -7.21 -0.82 0.52
C VAL A 60 -8.36 -1.78 0.79
N ALA A 61 -9.30 -1.37 1.62
CA ALA A 61 -10.57 -2.05 1.77
C ALA A 61 -11.54 -1.56 0.68
N ALA A 62 -12.02 -2.48 -0.15
CA ALA A 62 -12.89 -2.17 -1.28
C ALA A 62 -13.86 -3.31 -1.60
N GLY A 63 -14.94 -2.97 -2.31
CA GLY A 63 -16.04 -3.88 -2.59
C GLY A 63 -17.07 -3.94 -1.47
N GLY A 64 -18.06 -4.83 -1.57
CA GLY A 64 -19.16 -4.87 -0.62
C GLY A 64 -20.12 -3.68 -0.73
N PHE A 65 -21.01 -3.53 0.26
CA PHE A 65 -21.96 -2.42 0.38
C PHE A 65 -21.93 -1.90 1.83
N LEU A 66 -21.65 -0.61 2.02
CA LEU A 66 -21.57 0.04 3.34
C LEU A 66 -20.66 -0.69 4.35
N GLY A 67 -19.46 -1.12 3.94
CA GLY A 67 -18.52 -1.85 4.79
C GLY A 67 -18.80 -3.35 4.93
N ILE A 68 -19.97 -3.83 4.51
CA ILE A 68 -20.32 -5.25 4.58
C ILE A 68 -19.82 -5.95 3.32
N GLY A 69 -18.95 -6.95 3.50
CA GLY A 69 -18.39 -7.76 2.42
C GLY A 69 -17.20 -7.13 1.71
N GLU A 70 -16.58 -6.11 2.31
CA GLU A 70 -15.32 -5.57 1.83
C GLU A 70 -14.22 -6.63 1.82
N ARG A 71 -13.39 -6.56 0.78
CA ARG A 71 -12.15 -7.33 0.68
C ARG A 71 -10.98 -6.37 0.80
N ARG A 72 -9.85 -6.88 1.27
CA ARG A 72 -8.61 -6.13 1.40
C ARG A 72 -7.70 -6.44 0.23
N PHE A 73 -7.18 -5.40 -0.39
CA PHE A 73 -6.23 -5.48 -1.50
C PHE A 73 -4.98 -4.73 -1.11
N LEU A 74 -3.84 -5.13 -1.66
CA LEU A 74 -2.62 -4.36 -1.53
C LEU A 74 -2.37 -3.54 -2.79
N LEU A 75 -2.02 -2.29 -2.59
CA LEU A 75 -1.65 -1.34 -3.62
C LEU A 75 -0.23 -0.84 -3.36
N PRO A 76 0.71 -0.96 -4.31
CA PRO A 76 2.04 -0.37 -4.17
C PRO A 76 1.95 1.12 -3.91
N VAL A 77 2.79 1.63 -3.02
CA VAL A 77 2.86 3.07 -2.70
C VAL A 77 3.10 3.93 -3.95
N ASP A 78 3.79 3.38 -4.95
CA ASP A 78 4.07 3.99 -6.25
C ASP A 78 2.82 4.35 -7.06
N ALA A 79 1.66 3.76 -6.73
CA ALA A 79 0.40 4.12 -7.34
C ALA A 79 -0.17 5.44 -6.84
N VAL A 80 0.29 5.95 -5.69
CA VAL A 80 -0.21 7.20 -5.10
C VAL A 80 0.36 8.39 -5.86
N ILE A 81 -0.50 9.17 -6.51
CA ILE A 81 -0.10 10.34 -7.28
C ILE A 81 -0.41 11.66 -6.58
N ARG A 82 -1.33 11.66 -5.61
CA ARG A 82 -1.72 12.83 -4.83
C ARG A 82 -2.42 12.40 -3.54
N VAL A 83 -2.16 13.13 -2.45
CA VAL A 83 -2.86 12.99 -1.18
C VAL A 83 -3.50 14.34 -0.86
N ASP A 84 -4.83 14.34 -0.72
CA ASP A 84 -5.62 15.49 -0.26
C ASP A 84 -6.00 15.31 1.21
N ALA A 85 -6.72 16.27 1.80
CA ALA A 85 -7.11 16.24 3.22
C ALA A 85 -7.87 14.96 3.61
N ASP A 86 -8.78 14.49 2.77
CA ASP A 86 -9.69 13.35 3.01
C ASP A 86 -9.50 12.20 2.00
N ARG A 87 -8.60 12.35 1.01
CA ARG A 87 -8.50 11.44 -0.14
C ARG A 87 -7.07 11.05 -0.47
N VAL A 88 -6.92 9.84 -0.98
CA VAL A 88 -5.72 9.34 -1.65
C VAL A 88 -6.08 9.09 -3.12
N VAL A 89 -5.40 9.77 -4.02
CA VAL A 89 -5.62 9.67 -5.46
C VAL A 89 -4.58 8.73 -6.05
N VAL A 90 -5.04 7.72 -6.78
CA VAL A 90 -4.18 6.66 -7.32
C VAL A 90 -4.24 6.58 -8.83
N ASP A 91 -3.12 6.18 -9.45
CA ASP A 91 -3.03 5.88 -10.87
C ASP A 91 -3.42 4.43 -11.20
N GLN A 92 -4.54 3.97 -10.65
CA GLN A 92 -5.09 2.63 -10.88
C GLN A 92 -6.63 2.71 -10.86
N THR A 93 -7.30 1.91 -11.68
CA THR A 93 -8.77 1.88 -11.71
C THR A 93 -9.34 0.97 -10.61
N ARG A 94 -10.62 1.16 -10.29
CA ARG A 94 -11.37 0.30 -9.37
C ARG A 94 -11.29 -1.16 -9.78
N GLU A 95 -11.51 -1.47 -11.05
CA GLU A 95 -11.51 -2.84 -11.59
C GLU A 95 -10.16 -3.51 -11.40
N ARG A 96 -9.07 -2.76 -11.60
CA ARG A 96 -7.71 -3.28 -11.47
C ARG A 96 -7.35 -3.58 -10.02
N ILE A 97 -7.76 -2.73 -9.08
CA ILE A 97 -7.55 -2.98 -7.65
C ILE A 97 -8.39 -4.18 -7.18
N VAL A 98 -9.69 -4.19 -7.49
CA VAL A 98 -10.62 -5.26 -7.06
C VAL A 98 -10.34 -6.61 -7.75
N GLY A 99 -9.72 -6.57 -8.93
CA GLY A 99 -9.26 -7.74 -9.69
C GLY A 99 -7.85 -8.24 -9.34
N SER A 100 -7.14 -7.54 -8.44
CA SER A 100 -5.85 -8.02 -7.93
C SER A 100 -6.02 -9.19 -6.94
N PRO A 101 -4.95 -9.96 -6.66
CA PRO A 101 -4.96 -10.92 -5.57
C PRO A 101 -5.38 -10.24 -4.26
N ALA A 102 -6.29 -10.88 -3.50
CA ALA A 102 -6.62 -10.40 -2.17
C ALA A 102 -5.37 -10.40 -1.28
N TYR A 103 -5.34 -9.51 -0.30
CA TYR A 103 -4.29 -9.53 0.70
C TYR A 103 -4.36 -10.83 1.51
N ASP A 104 -3.24 -11.54 1.54
CA ASP A 104 -3.04 -12.72 2.37
C ASP A 104 -1.95 -12.41 3.42
N PRO A 105 -2.29 -12.31 4.72
CA PRO A 105 -1.32 -12.06 5.77
C PRO A 105 -0.30 -13.19 5.95
N ASP A 106 -0.61 -14.41 5.52
CA ASP A 106 0.32 -15.55 5.62
C ASP A 106 1.47 -15.40 4.61
N LEU A 107 1.26 -14.61 3.54
CA LEU A 107 2.27 -14.25 2.55
C LEU A 107 3.00 -12.95 2.87
N ALA A 108 2.82 -12.38 4.07
CA ALA A 108 3.38 -11.06 4.41
C ALA A 108 4.92 -11.00 4.45
N TYR A 109 5.58 -12.14 4.36
CA TYR A 109 7.04 -12.28 4.35
C TYR A 109 7.57 -12.70 2.97
N ASP A 110 6.69 -12.95 2.02
CA ASP A 110 7.05 -13.47 0.71
C ASP A 110 7.39 -12.32 -0.25
N ARG A 111 8.69 -12.19 -0.53
CA ARG A 111 9.21 -11.18 -1.45
C ARG A 111 8.72 -11.38 -2.89
N ASP A 112 8.53 -12.63 -3.33
CA ASP A 112 8.04 -12.93 -4.68
C ASP A 112 6.57 -12.53 -4.82
N TYR A 113 5.77 -12.74 -3.78
CA TYR A 113 4.38 -12.24 -3.72
C TYR A 113 4.33 -10.72 -3.95
N TYR A 114 5.08 -9.95 -3.18
CA TYR A 114 5.11 -8.48 -3.32
C TYR A 114 5.67 -8.03 -4.68
N GLY A 115 6.68 -8.73 -5.19
CA GLY A 115 7.27 -8.41 -6.50
C GLY A 115 6.29 -8.66 -7.64
N GLY A 116 5.60 -9.81 -7.60
CA GLY A 116 4.54 -10.16 -8.55
C GLY A 116 3.36 -9.20 -8.48
N LEU A 117 2.98 -8.77 -7.27
CA LEU A 117 1.92 -7.78 -7.08
C LEU A 117 2.29 -6.40 -7.62
N SER A 118 3.50 -5.89 -7.32
CA SER A 118 3.99 -4.63 -7.92
C SER A 118 4.01 -4.74 -9.45
N GLY A 119 4.48 -5.87 -9.99
CA GLY A 119 4.48 -6.16 -11.41
C GLY A 119 3.08 -6.20 -12.03
N TYR A 120 2.08 -6.75 -11.33
CA TYR A 120 0.68 -6.74 -11.76
C TYR A 120 0.20 -5.31 -12.01
N TYR A 121 0.54 -4.37 -11.13
CA TYR A 121 0.19 -2.96 -11.25
C TYR A 121 1.08 -2.18 -12.25
N GLY A 122 2.20 -2.75 -12.68
CA GLY A 122 3.13 -2.14 -13.63
C GLY A 122 4.28 -1.36 -12.97
N TYR A 123 4.52 -1.58 -11.68
CA TYR A 123 5.61 -0.95 -10.94
C TYR A 123 6.79 -1.90 -10.74
N ALA A 124 7.99 -1.35 -10.69
CA ALA A 124 9.15 -2.09 -10.21
C ALA A 124 9.00 -2.35 -8.70
N PRO A 125 9.52 -3.47 -8.18
CA PRO A 125 9.54 -3.69 -6.75
C PRO A 125 10.43 -2.65 -6.04
N TYR A 126 10.08 -2.28 -4.80
CA TYR A 126 10.78 -1.24 -4.04
C TYR A 126 12.25 -1.56 -3.70
N TRP A 127 12.64 -2.83 -3.79
CA TRP A 127 14.02 -3.30 -3.63
C TRP A 127 14.80 -3.39 -4.95
N GLY A 128 14.18 -3.00 -6.06
CA GLY A 128 14.78 -3.03 -7.38
C GLY A 128 15.93 -2.02 -7.52
N PRO A 129 16.94 -2.30 -8.35
CA PRO A 129 18.03 -1.35 -8.60
C PRO A 129 17.47 -0.04 -9.18
N GLY A 130 17.88 1.09 -8.60
CA GLY A 130 17.43 2.41 -9.04
C GLY A 130 16.00 2.78 -8.64
N TYR A 131 15.39 2.04 -7.71
CA TYR A 131 14.09 2.41 -7.16
C TYR A 131 14.12 3.81 -6.53
N VAL A 132 13.14 4.63 -6.89
CA VAL A 132 12.95 5.97 -6.33
C VAL A 132 11.61 5.96 -5.61
N TYR A 133 11.66 6.22 -4.31
CA TYR A 133 10.44 6.32 -3.50
C TYR A 133 9.55 7.47 -4.03
N PRO A 134 8.24 7.26 -4.19
CA PRO A 134 7.33 8.29 -4.66
C PRO A 134 7.27 9.47 -3.67
N GLY A 135 6.79 10.62 -4.13
CA GLY A 135 6.63 11.81 -3.29
C GLY A 135 5.58 11.67 -2.18
N TYR A 136 4.82 10.57 -2.17
CA TYR A 136 3.75 10.30 -1.23
C TYR A 136 3.75 8.84 -0.77
N PRO A 137 3.19 8.55 0.42
CA PRO A 137 2.95 9.52 1.47
C PRO A 137 4.29 10.03 2.03
N GLY A 138 4.37 11.33 2.31
CA GLY A 138 5.59 12.01 2.75
C GLY A 138 5.94 11.79 4.22
N TYR A 139 5.58 10.63 4.79
CA TYR A 139 5.68 10.39 6.22
C TYR A 139 7.08 10.54 6.78
N VAL A 140 7.10 11.00 8.02
CA VAL A 140 8.07 10.61 9.02
C VAL A 140 7.32 9.73 10.03
N LEU A 141 7.75 8.47 10.16
CA LEU A 141 7.20 7.46 11.07
C LEU A 141 7.97 7.38 12.39
#